data_AF-A0A0X3VT91-F1
#
_entry.id   AF-A0A0X3VT91-F1
#
_cell.length_a   1.000
_cell.length_b   1.000
_cell.length_c   1.000
_cell.angle_alpha   90.00
_cell.angle_beta   90.00
_cell.angle_gamma   90.00
#
_symmetry.space_group_name_H-M   'P 1'
#
loop_
_entity.id
_entity.type
_entity.pdbx_description
1 polymer ?
#
loop_
_entity_poly.entity_id
_entity_poly.type
_entity_poly.pdbx_seq_one_letter_code
_entity_poly.pdbx_strand_id
1 'polypeptide(L)'
;MSDESGSAWQVIADAAGRLLAASPTIPGARHDMGAAGGYVPRDAEVKCWADKAYQGAGGTTRAPVRGRRLKLRQRRHNSTHAGIRCLGEQAMAALKGWRLPRKLRCSTNRVTAIVKTIPALRHAST
;
A
#
# COMPACT_ATOMS: atom_id res chain seq x y z
N MET A 1 -12.64 23.31 -17.50
CA MET A 1 -11.22 22.94 -17.29
C MET A 1 -11.15 22.36 -15.90
N SER A 2 -11.28 21.04 -15.78
CA SER A 2 -11.53 20.37 -14.49
C SER A 2 -10.22 19.83 -13.95
N ASP A 3 -9.66 20.52 -12.95
CA ASP A 3 -8.49 20.10 -12.18
C ASP A 3 -8.88 19.00 -11.17
N GLU A 4 -9.36 17.85 -11.65
CA GLU A 4 -9.46 16.66 -10.79
C GLU A 4 -8.06 16.06 -10.65
N SER A 5 -7.34 16.51 -9.62
CA SER A 5 -6.16 15.80 -9.13
C SER A 5 -6.54 14.33 -8.94
N GLY A 6 -5.83 13.41 -9.62
CA GLY A 6 -6.11 11.97 -9.51
C GLY A 6 -6.19 11.51 -8.05
N SER A 7 -6.96 10.48 -7.74
CA SER A 7 -7.14 10.00 -6.36
C SER A 7 -6.17 8.86 -6.04
N ALA A 8 -5.49 8.93 -4.90
CA ALA A 8 -4.62 7.86 -4.39
C ALA A 8 -5.20 7.24 -3.11
N TRP A 9 -4.83 6.00 -2.80
CA TRP A 9 -5.21 5.28 -1.58
C TRP A 9 -4.13 4.24 -1.28
N GLN A 10 -3.94 3.93 0.00
CA GLN A 10 -2.91 3.02 0.48
C GLN A 10 -3.53 1.75 1.04
N VAL A 11 -2.73 0.69 1.06
CA VAL A 11 -3.17 -0.64 1.45
C VAL A 11 -2.14 -1.31 2.34
N ILE A 12 -2.62 -2.01 3.36
CA ILE A 12 -1.84 -2.97 4.13
C ILE A 12 -2.32 -4.36 3.73
N ALA A 13 -1.37 -5.22 3.35
CA ALA A 13 -1.62 -6.63 3.12
C ALA A 13 -0.74 -7.45 4.06
N ASP A 14 -1.18 -8.67 4.38
CA ASP A 14 -0.37 -9.60 5.16
C ASP A 14 0.68 -10.33 4.29
N ALA A 15 1.47 -11.18 4.94
CA ALA A 15 2.51 -11.97 4.27
C ALA A 15 1.97 -13.04 3.30
N ALA A 16 0.66 -13.26 3.22
CA ALA A 16 0.01 -14.12 2.24
C ALA A 16 -0.64 -13.31 1.09
N GLY A 17 -0.45 -11.97 1.07
CA GLY A 17 -1.07 -11.10 0.06
C GLY A 17 -2.57 -10.85 0.30
N ARG A 18 -3.09 -11.13 1.49
CA ARG A 18 -4.48 -10.82 1.86
C ARG A 18 -4.56 -9.36 2.29
N LEU A 19 -5.54 -8.64 1.76
CA LEU A 19 -5.81 -7.25 2.14
C LEU A 19 -6.28 -7.18 3.60
N LEU A 20 -5.56 -6.45 4.44
CA LEU A 20 -5.91 -6.23 5.85
C LEU A 20 -6.64 -4.91 6.07
N ALA A 21 -6.23 -3.86 5.36
CA ALA A 21 -6.85 -2.54 5.51
C ALA A 21 -6.54 -1.65 4.29
N ALA A 22 -7.33 -0.59 4.12
CA ALA A 22 -6.98 0.53 3.24
C ALA A 22 -7.19 1.91 3.89
N SER A 23 -6.38 2.86 3.44
CA SER A 23 -6.49 4.26 3.85
C SER A 23 -7.72 4.91 3.21
N PRO A 24 -8.22 6.02 3.80
CA PRO A 24 -9.07 6.95 3.07
C PRO A 24 -8.40 7.42 1.77
N THR A 25 -9.20 7.81 0.78
CA THR A 25 -8.68 8.38 -0.46
C THR A 25 -8.06 9.75 -0.19
N ILE A 26 -6.93 10.01 -0.82
CA ILE A 26 -6.12 11.21 -0.69
C ILE A 26 -5.91 11.86 -2.07
N PRO A 27 -5.72 13.19 -2.14
CA PRO A 27 -5.35 13.84 -3.39
C PRO A 27 -4.03 13.28 -3.92
N GLY A 28 -4.02 12.82 -5.16
CA GLY A 28 -2.93 12.07 -5.81
C GLY A 28 -1.74 12.90 -6.26
N ALA A 29 -1.63 14.14 -5.79
CA ALA A 29 -0.45 14.99 -5.92
C ALA A 29 0.47 14.93 -4.68
N ARG A 30 0.21 14.04 -3.72
CA ARG A 30 1.05 13.88 -2.54
C ARG A 30 2.13 12.82 -2.77
N HIS A 31 3.38 13.15 -2.39
CA HIS A 31 4.46 12.17 -2.26
C HIS A 31 3.99 10.99 -1.39
N ASP A 32 4.29 9.75 -1.74
CA ASP A 32 3.73 8.54 -1.09
C ASP A 32 3.83 8.56 0.44
N MET A 33 4.90 9.15 0.97
CA MET A 33 5.06 9.35 2.42
C MET A 33 4.11 10.38 3.03
N GLY A 34 3.83 11.49 2.34
CA GLY A 34 2.85 12.50 2.75
C GLY A 34 1.41 12.08 2.48
N ALA A 35 1.21 11.26 1.45
CA ALA A 35 0.02 10.48 1.19
C ALA A 35 -0.27 9.51 2.35
N ALA A 36 0.77 8.98 2.98
CA ALA A 36 0.62 7.95 3.99
C ALA A 36 -0.01 8.41 5.29
N GLY A 37 -0.01 9.70 5.62
CA GLY A 37 -0.90 10.29 6.63
C GLY A 37 -1.10 9.49 7.95
N GLY A 38 -0.06 8.80 8.47
CA GLY A 38 -0.16 7.96 9.67
C GLY A 38 -0.66 6.53 9.47
N TYR A 39 -1.00 6.16 8.23
CA TYR A 39 -1.44 4.82 7.82
C TYR A 39 -0.30 3.80 7.71
N VAL A 40 0.96 4.26 7.70
CA VAL A 40 2.11 3.38 7.94
C VAL A 40 2.10 2.99 9.42
N PRO A 41 2.13 1.70 9.78
CA PRO A 41 2.25 1.29 11.17
C PRO A 41 3.62 1.76 11.70
N ARG A 42 3.65 2.94 12.34
CA ARG A 42 4.86 3.50 12.95
C ARG A 42 5.09 2.96 14.36
N ASP A 43 3.99 2.70 15.07
CA ASP A 43 3.98 2.25 16.47
C ASP A 43 3.54 0.78 16.62
N ALA A 44 3.42 0.04 15.51
CA ALA A 44 3.15 -1.38 15.60
C ALA A 44 4.46 -2.14 15.89
N GLU A 45 4.43 -3.05 16.85
CA GLU A 45 5.47 -4.08 17.06
C GLU A 45 5.67 -5.00 15.83
N VAL A 46 4.83 -4.83 14.80
CA VAL A 46 4.85 -5.57 13.55
C VAL A 46 5.74 -4.88 12.52
N LYS A 47 6.70 -5.64 11.99
CA LYS A 47 7.61 -5.20 10.92
C LYS A 47 6.86 -4.99 9.60
N CYS A 48 6.84 -3.77 9.09
CA CYS A 48 6.19 -3.42 7.82
C CYS A 48 7.20 -3.42 6.66
N TRP A 49 6.85 -4.00 5.52
CA TRP A 49 7.67 -3.97 4.30
C TRP A 49 7.01 -3.04 3.28
N ALA A 50 7.69 -1.95 2.94
CA ALA A 50 7.12 -0.87 2.15
C ALA A 50 7.90 -0.60 0.86
N ASP A 51 7.25 0.06 -0.09
CA ASP A 51 7.88 0.47 -1.35
C ASP A 51 9.06 1.43 -1.11
N LYS A 52 9.92 1.58 -2.12
CA LYS A 52 11.04 2.51 -2.11
C LYS A 52 10.61 3.96 -1.83
N ALA A 53 9.41 4.36 -2.21
CA ALA A 53 8.89 5.69 -1.92
C ALA A 53 8.68 5.98 -0.41
N TYR A 54 8.71 4.93 0.43
CA TYR A 54 8.63 5.01 1.90
C TYR A 54 10.01 5.01 2.57
N GLN A 55 11.09 5.18 1.82
CA GLN A 55 12.41 5.38 2.41
C GLN A 55 12.41 6.59 3.34
N GLY A 56 12.86 6.39 4.58
CA GLY A 56 12.85 7.43 5.62
C GLY A 56 11.62 7.42 6.52
N ALA A 57 10.67 6.49 6.32
CA ALA A 57 9.48 6.39 7.18
C ALA A 57 9.77 6.07 8.66
N GLY A 58 10.97 5.55 8.96
CA GLY A 58 11.41 5.23 10.33
C GLY A 58 10.69 4.04 10.96
N GLY A 59 10.90 3.82 12.26
CA GLY A 59 10.24 2.79 13.05
C GLY A 59 10.46 1.36 12.55
N THR A 60 9.40 0.56 12.53
CA THR A 60 9.42 -0.84 12.09
C THR A 60 9.33 -1.02 10.57
N THR A 61 9.29 0.08 9.80
CA THR A 61 9.16 0.07 8.34
C THR A 61 10.49 -0.24 7.65
N ARG A 62 10.47 -1.21 6.73
CA ARG A 62 11.62 -1.63 5.92
C ARG A 62 11.36 -1.33 4.45
N ALA A 63 12.17 -0.43 3.91
CA ALA A 63 12.21 -0.09 2.49
C ALA A 63 13.50 -0.66 1.85
N PRO A 64 13.50 -0.95 0.54
CA PRO A 64 14.69 -1.45 -0.15
C PRO A 64 15.82 -0.41 -0.11
N VAL A 65 17.07 -0.85 -0.19
CA VAL A 65 18.24 0.04 -0.25
C VAL A 65 18.31 0.70 -1.62
N ARG A 66 18.42 2.04 -1.66
CA ARG A 66 18.59 2.83 -2.89
C ARG A 66 20.06 3.13 -3.14
N GLY A 67 20.46 3.10 -4.40
CA GLY A 67 21.82 3.46 -4.81
C GLY A 67 22.27 2.71 -6.06
N ARG A 68 23.37 3.18 -6.64
CA ARG A 68 24.11 2.45 -7.69
C ARG A 68 25.19 1.61 -7.03
N ARG A 69 25.61 0.51 -7.68
CA ARG A 69 26.69 -0.37 -7.21
C ARG A 69 26.48 -0.94 -5.79
N LEU A 70 25.29 -1.48 -5.55
CA LEU A 70 24.95 -2.12 -4.27
C LEU A 70 25.87 -3.32 -3.97
N LYS A 71 26.31 -3.42 -2.70
CA LYS A 71 27.03 -4.60 -2.18
C LYS A 71 26.16 -5.85 -2.28
N LEU A 72 26.77 -7.03 -2.35
CA LEU A 72 26.06 -8.31 -2.49
C LEU A 72 24.95 -8.50 -1.43
N ARG A 73 25.22 -8.17 -0.17
CA ARG A 73 24.24 -8.24 0.92
C ARG A 73 23.03 -7.32 0.69
N GLN A 74 23.25 -6.11 0.18
CA GLN A 74 22.17 -5.16 -0.13
C GLN A 74 21.33 -5.63 -1.32
N ARG A 75 21.95 -6.24 -2.34
CA ARG A 75 21.23 -6.86 -3.46
C ARG A 75 20.34 -8.00 -2.98
N ARG A 76 20.87 -8.92 -2.17
CA ARG A 76 20.09 -10.02 -1.60
C ARG A 76 18.91 -9.51 -0.77
N HIS A 77 19.15 -8.50 0.09
CA HIS A 77 18.07 -7.84 0.83
C HIS A 77 16.98 -7.29 -0.10
N ASN A 78 17.36 -6.56 -1.15
CA ASN A 78 16.39 -6.01 -2.12
C ASN A 78 15.65 -7.10 -2.90
N SER A 79 16.28 -8.22 -3.24
CA SER A 79 15.62 -9.35 -3.89
C SER A 79 14.59 -10.01 -2.99
N THR A 80 14.92 -10.27 -1.72
CA THR A 80 13.95 -10.78 -0.73
C THR A 80 12.82 -9.77 -0.50
N HIS A 81 13.15 -8.49 -0.39
CA HIS A 81 12.18 -7.41 -0.26
C HIS A 81 11.19 -7.40 -1.43
N ALA A 82 11.69 -7.51 -2.67
CA ALA A 82 10.85 -7.57 -3.87
C ALA A 82 9.90 -8.79 -3.88
N GLY A 83 10.34 -9.94 -3.39
CA GLY A 83 9.49 -11.12 -3.25
C GLY A 83 8.31 -10.89 -2.30
N ILE A 84 8.57 -10.25 -1.15
CA ILE A 84 7.50 -9.86 -0.20
C ILE A 84 6.58 -8.81 -0.82
N ARG A 85 7.15 -7.80 -1.51
CA ARG A 85 6.38 -6.74 -2.17
C ARG A 85 5.43 -7.28 -3.25
N CYS A 86 5.85 -8.31 -3.97
CA CYS A 86 5.05 -8.95 -5.01
C CYS A 86 3.66 -9.39 -4.49
N LEU A 87 3.58 -9.88 -3.25
CA LEU A 87 2.31 -10.28 -2.62
C LEU A 87 1.39 -9.08 -2.35
N GLY A 88 1.95 -7.97 -1.87
CA GLY A 88 1.19 -6.72 -1.72
C GLY A 88 0.73 -6.14 -3.05
N GLU A 89 1.55 -6.26 -4.10
CA GLU A 89 1.18 -5.86 -5.46
C GLU A 89 0.06 -6.72 -6.04
N GLN A 90 0.07 -8.03 -5.79
CA GLN A 90 -1.01 -8.93 -6.19
C GLN A 90 -2.33 -8.55 -5.50
N ALA A 91 -2.29 -8.22 -4.21
CA ALA A 91 -3.46 -7.71 -3.49
C ALA A 91 -4.01 -6.42 -4.13
N MET A 92 -3.11 -5.49 -4.46
CA MET A 92 -3.45 -4.23 -5.15
C MET A 92 -4.00 -4.46 -6.57
N ALA A 93 -3.43 -5.41 -7.31
CA ALA A 93 -3.88 -5.79 -8.64
C ALA A 93 -5.28 -6.39 -8.59
N ALA A 94 -5.55 -7.27 -7.62
CA ALA A 94 -6.88 -7.82 -7.40
C ALA A 94 -7.90 -6.70 -7.13
N LEU A 95 -7.57 -5.74 -6.25
CA LEU A 95 -8.44 -4.59 -5.97
C LEU A 95 -8.73 -3.74 -7.20
N LYS A 96 -7.72 -3.44 -8.01
CA LYS A 96 -7.89 -2.71 -9.28
C LYS A 96 -8.71 -3.51 -10.28
N GLY A 97 -8.55 -4.84 -10.31
CA GLY A 97 -9.26 -5.78 -11.17
C GLY A 97 -10.77 -5.83 -10.90
N TRP A 98 -11.21 -5.55 -9.67
CA TRP A 98 -12.63 -5.49 -9.29
C TRP A 98 -13.37 -4.29 -9.90
N ARG A 99 -12.70 -3.51 -10.76
CA ARG A 99 -13.21 -2.30 -11.41
C ARG A 99 -13.75 -1.26 -10.42
N LEU A 100 -13.35 -1.36 -9.14
CA LEU A 100 -13.62 -0.36 -8.12
C LEU A 100 -13.32 1.02 -8.72
N PRO A 101 -12.10 1.33 -9.21
CA PRO A 101 -11.76 2.67 -9.68
C PRO A 101 -12.68 3.24 -10.78
N ARG A 102 -13.34 2.40 -11.58
CA ARG A 102 -14.30 2.85 -12.62
C ARG A 102 -15.68 3.17 -12.06
N LYS A 103 -16.13 2.44 -11.03
CA LYS A 103 -17.39 2.71 -10.31
C LYS A 103 -17.24 3.82 -9.27
N LEU A 104 -16.00 4.17 -8.90
CA LEU A 104 -15.65 5.10 -7.83
C LEU A 104 -15.44 6.55 -8.27
N ARG A 105 -15.90 6.94 -9.48
CA ARG A 105 -16.03 8.36 -9.87
C ARG A 105 -16.99 9.16 -8.96
N CYS A 106 -17.64 8.50 -8.00
CA CYS A 106 -18.58 9.12 -7.07
C CYS A 106 -18.17 8.83 -5.61
N SER A 107 -17.92 9.92 -4.86
CA SER A 107 -17.68 10.01 -3.41
C SER A 107 -16.59 9.12 -2.78
N THR A 108 -15.47 9.75 -2.44
CA THR A 108 -14.33 9.28 -1.62
C THR A 108 -14.72 8.47 -0.36
N ASN A 109 -15.83 8.84 0.29
CA ASN A 109 -16.28 8.18 1.51
C ASN A 109 -16.84 6.77 1.23
N ARG A 110 -17.55 6.59 0.11
CA ARG A 110 -18.11 5.31 -0.31
C ARG A 110 -17.01 4.33 -0.71
N VAL A 111 -15.93 4.84 -1.30
CA VAL A 111 -14.72 4.05 -1.61
C VAL A 111 -14.10 3.48 -0.36
N THR A 112 -13.88 4.34 0.63
CA THR A 112 -13.25 3.97 1.90
C THR A 112 -14.07 2.90 2.61
N ALA A 113 -15.41 3.04 2.61
CA ALA A 113 -16.31 2.03 3.18
C ALA A 113 -16.21 0.67 2.47
N ILE A 114 -16.20 0.65 1.12
CA ILE A 114 -16.08 -0.59 0.34
C ILE A 114 -14.72 -1.25 0.57
N VAL A 115 -13.62 -0.50 0.55
CA VAL A 115 -12.30 -1.12 0.71
C VAL A 115 -12.09 -1.60 2.15
N LYS A 116 -12.64 -0.92 3.16
CA LYS A 116 -12.64 -1.40 4.56
C LYS A 116 -13.44 -2.68 4.77
N THR A 117 -14.49 -2.92 3.98
CA THR A 117 -15.31 -4.15 4.11
C THR A 117 -14.72 -5.35 3.36
N ILE A 118 -13.84 -5.16 2.37
CA ILE A 118 -13.21 -6.29 1.64
C ILE A 118 -12.41 -7.23 2.57
N PRO A 119 -11.56 -6.74 3.50
CA PRO A 119 -10.92 -7.60 4.50
C PRO A 119 -11.93 -8.38 5.33
N ALA A 120 -12.96 -7.71 5.87
CA ALA A 120 -13.99 -8.33 6.70
C ALA A 120 -14.76 -9.44 5.95
N LEU A 121 -15.09 -9.22 4.68
CA LEU A 121 -15.78 -10.20 3.85
C LEU A 121 -14.90 -11.43 3.54
N ARG A 122 -13.58 -11.25 3.35
CA ARG A 122 -12.67 -12.38 3.12
C ARG A 122 -12.42 -13.21 4.38
N HIS A 123 -12.43 -12.60 5.57
CA HIS A 123 -12.29 -13.32 6.84
C HIS A 123 -13.56 -14.07 7.27
N ALA A 124 -14.75 -13.64 6.84
CA ALA A 124 -16.01 -14.32 7.12
C ALA A 124 -16.30 -15.53 6.20
N SER A 125 -15.50 -15.72 5.15
CA SER A 125 -15.69 -16.79 4.15
C SER A 125 -14.77 -18.00 4.37
N THR A 126 -14.18 -18.12 5.56
CA THR A 126 -13.34 -19.24 6.02
C THR A 126 -13.93 -19.83 7.28
#